data_AF-A0A7J4LNR1-F1
#
_entry.id   AF-A0A7J4LNR1-F1
#
_cell.length_a   1.000
_cell.length_b   1.000
_cell.length_c   1.000
_cell.angle_alpha   90.00
_cell.angle_beta   90.00
_cell.angle_gamma   90.00
#
_symmetry.space_group_name_H-M   'P 1'
#
loop_
_entity.id
_entity.type
_entity.pdbx_description
1 polymer ?
#
loop_
_entity_poly.entity_id
_entity_poly.type
_entity_poly.pdbx_seq_one_letter_code
_entity_poly.pdbx_strand_id
1 'polypeptide(L)'
;MNSEATTGALAAMAKKDPALAKSSHAGIVLSNTSMLLRNLVIAYIVSPAVMFLMAPPQVVLAASNILSIRNGKNKHASGEPDEPIGIQSPFALVPAFKFAFGFTILSLVARFVYDSTGTAGVYALALGGLISSAAVTASMAAIALSDLSLTVTAALTSVLAGIISTANKMVLVRMAGPLALSRCVNRTFVSLILVSIVVFAAWAVYNTAPMRLLP
;
A
#
# COMPACT_ATOMS: atom_id res chain seq x y z
N MET A 1 -8.07 9.69 0.23
CA MET A 1 -8.87 8.60 0.85
C MET A 1 -7.96 7.61 1.55
N ASN A 2 -8.27 7.21 2.78
CA ASN A 2 -7.48 6.26 3.58
C ASN A 2 -7.99 4.82 3.30
N SER A 3 -7.12 3.92 2.83
CA SER A 3 -7.49 2.56 2.43
C SER A 3 -7.85 1.66 3.62
N GLU A 4 -7.30 1.97 4.79
CA GLU A 4 -7.53 1.31 6.06
C GLU A 4 -8.95 1.60 6.55
N ALA A 5 -9.41 2.86 6.38
CA ALA A 5 -10.78 3.25 6.69
C ALA A 5 -11.79 2.55 5.77
N THR A 6 -11.52 2.49 4.47
CA THR A 6 -12.36 1.74 3.51
C THR A 6 -12.39 0.25 3.85
N THR A 7 -11.24 -0.33 4.19
CA THR A 7 -11.14 -1.75 4.59
C THR A 7 -11.95 -2.04 5.85
N GLY A 8 -11.82 -1.21 6.87
CA GLY A 8 -12.58 -1.35 8.11
C GLY A 8 -14.08 -1.20 7.91
N ALA A 9 -14.51 -0.25 7.07
CA ALA A 9 -15.92 -0.04 6.73
C ALA A 9 -16.52 -1.26 6.01
N LEU A 10 -15.86 -1.76 4.96
CA LEU A 10 -16.31 -2.94 4.21
C LEU A 10 -16.33 -4.20 5.09
N ALA A 11 -15.33 -4.37 5.96
CA ALA A 11 -15.31 -5.47 6.91
C ALA A 11 -16.49 -5.38 7.90
N ALA A 12 -16.77 -4.19 8.44
CA ALA A 12 -17.90 -3.97 9.34
C ALA A 12 -19.26 -4.18 8.65
N MET A 13 -19.40 -3.77 7.39
CA MET A 13 -20.61 -4.03 6.58
C MET A 13 -20.84 -5.53 6.41
N ALA A 14 -19.81 -6.30 6.03
CA ALA A 14 -19.90 -7.75 5.92
C ALA A 14 -20.18 -8.47 7.26
N LYS A 15 -19.86 -7.83 8.40
CA LYS A 15 -20.20 -8.37 9.73
C LYS A 15 -21.68 -8.19 10.05
N LYS A 16 -22.29 -7.09 9.59
CA LYS A 16 -23.72 -6.83 9.74
C LYS A 16 -24.56 -7.66 8.76
N ASP A 17 -24.10 -7.78 7.52
CA ASP A 17 -24.76 -8.56 6.47
C ASP A 17 -23.77 -9.55 5.80
N PRO A 18 -23.87 -10.85 6.10
CA PRO A 18 -23.05 -11.88 5.48
C PRO A 18 -23.19 -11.95 3.94
N ALA A 19 -24.30 -11.52 3.35
CA ALA A 19 -24.49 -11.49 1.90
C ALA A 19 -23.48 -10.53 1.23
N LEU A 20 -23.07 -9.49 1.95
CA LEU A 20 -22.08 -8.51 1.49
C LEU A 20 -20.63 -9.01 1.58
N ALA A 21 -20.36 -10.20 2.15
CA ALA A 21 -18.99 -10.67 2.36
C ALA A 21 -18.18 -10.76 1.05
N LYS A 22 -18.79 -11.21 -0.05
CA LYS A 22 -18.09 -11.33 -1.34
C LYS A 22 -17.81 -9.97 -1.98
N SER A 23 -18.79 -9.07 -1.95
CA SER A 23 -18.62 -7.69 -2.44
C SER A 23 -17.59 -6.93 -1.62
N SER A 24 -17.62 -7.11 -0.29
CA SER A 24 -16.65 -6.52 0.64
C SER A 24 -15.24 -7.05 0.42
N HIS A 25 -15.06 -8.35 0.16
CA HIS A 25 -13.75 -8.91 -0.22
C HIS A 25 -13.21 -8.23 -1.49
N ALA A 26 -14.01 -8.15 -2.55
CA ALA A 26 -13.60 -7.50 -3.79
C ALA A 26 -13.28 -6.00 -3.57
N GLY A 27 -14.09 -5.29 -2.80
CA GLY A 27 -13.87 -3.88 -2.45
C GLY A 27 -12.60 -3.66 -1.63
N ILE A 28 -12.28 -4.56 -0.69
CA ILE A 28 -11.04 -4.51 0.11
C ILE A 28 -9.82 -4.73 -0.78
N VAL A 29 -9.87 -5.71 -1.69
CA VAL A 29 -8.79 -5.98 -2.66
C VAL A 29 -8.61 -4.78 -3.59
N LEU A 30 -9.70 -4.21 -4.14
CA LEU A 30 -9.65 -3.02 -5.00
C LEU A 30 -9.14 -1.78 -4.25
N SER A 31 -9.51 -1.61 -2.98
CA SER A 31 -8.99 -0.53 -2.14
C SER A 31 -7.47 -0.64 -1.96
N ASN A 32 -6.95 -1.86 -1.76
CA ASN A 32 -5.51 -2.11 -1.71
C ASN A 32 -4.83 -1.84 -3.07
N THR A 33 -5.44 -2.24 -4.20
CA THR A 33 -4.93 -1.91 -5.53
C THR A 33 -4.86 -0.40 -5.76
N SER A 34 -5.93 0.32 -5.42
CA SER A 34 -5.98 1.79 -5.52
C SER A 34 -4.90 2.45 -4.67
N MET A 35 -4.65 1.93 -3.46
CA MET A 35 -3.55 2.40 -2.60
C MET A 35 -2.18 2.24 -3.27
N LEU A 36 -1.88 1.07 -3.84
CA LEU A 36 -0.59 0.82 -4.50
C LEU A 36 -0.40 1.77 -5.70
N LEU A 37 -1.41 1.88 -6.57
CA LEU A 37 -1.37 2.80 -7.71
C LEU A 37 -1.19 4.25 -7.26
N ARG A 38 -1.90 4.66 -6.21
CA ARG A 38 -1.80 6.02 -5.66
C ARG A 38 -0.42 6.29 -5.07
N ASN A 39 0.25 5.31 -4.46
CA ASN A 39 1.62 5.49 -3.97
C ASN A 39 2.61 5.71 -5.15
N LEU A 40 2.44 5.00 -6.27
CA LEU A 40 3.24 5.26 -7.48
C LEU A 40 3.06 6.68 -8.01
N VAL A 41 1.83 7.17 -8.06
CA VAL A 41 1.54 8.53 -8.51
C VAL A 41 2.18 9.56 -7.57
N ILE A 42 2.08 9.36 -6.25
CA ILE A 42 2.75 10.24 -5.27
C ILE A 42 4.26 10.22 -5.48
N ALA A 43 4.86 9.04 -5.61
CA ALA A 43 6.28 8.91 -5.86
C ALA A 43 6.68 9.64 -7.14
N TYR A 44 5.89 9.51 -8.23
CA TYR A 44 6.16 10.18 -9.49
C TYR A 44 6.16 11.70 -9.37
N ILE A 45 5.16 12.26 -8.67
CA ILE A 45 5.01 13.70 -8.48
C ILE A 45 6.20 14.26 -7.66
N VAL A 46 6.67 13.52 -6.66
CA VAL A 46 7.75 13.98 -5.79
C VAL A 46 9.12 13.66 -6.42
N SER A 47 9.43 12.39 -6.70
CA SER A 47 10.69 11.96 -7.31
C SER A 47 10.46 10.84 -8.33
N PRO A 48 10.49 11.15 -9.65
CA PRO A 48 10.33 10.14 -10.70
C PRO A 48 11.31 8.97 -10.57
N ALA A 49 12.55 9.22 -10.12
CA ALA A 49 13.55 8.17 -9.92
C ALA A 49 13.09 7.14 -8.87
N VAL A 50 12.52 7.61 -7.75
CA VAL A 50 11.98 6.73 -6.70
C VAL A 50 10.77 5.95 -7.22
N MET A 51 9.93 6.56 -8.06
CA MET A 51 8.80 5.88 -8.71
C MET A 51 9.27 4.72 -9.60
N PHE A 52 10.22 4.94 -10.51
CA PHE A 52 10.67 3.89 -11.43
C PHE A 52 11.29 2.70 -10.71
N LEU A 53 11.97 2.95 -9.59
CA LEU A 53 12.52 1.88 -8.76
C LEU A 53 11.44 1.09 -8.01
N MET A 54 10.39 1.75 -7.50
CA MET A 54 9.30 1.04 -6.80
C MET A 54 8.22 0.45 -7.73
N ALA A 55 8.18 0.87 -9.00
CA ALA A 55 7.12 0.51 -9.93
C ALA A 55 7.04 -1.01 -10.19
N PRO A 56 8.13 -1.74 -10.49
CA PRO A 56 8.05 -3.16 -10.79
C PRO A 56 7.33 -4.00 -9.71
N PRO A 57 7.71 -3.94 -8.41
CA PRO A 57 7.00 -4.70 -7.39
C PRO A 57 5.54 -4.24 -7.23
N GLN A 58 5.25 -2.94 -7.28
CA GLN A 58 3.89 -2.45 -7.08
C GLN A 58 2.95 -2.76 -8.25
N VAL A 59 3.44 -2.76 -9.49
CA VAL A 59 2.66 -3.10 -10.69
C VAL A 59 2.33 -4.59 -10.72
N VAL A 60 3.29 -5.46 -10.42
CA VAL A 60 3.04 -6.92 -10.31
C VAL A 60 1.99 -7.20 -9.24
N LEU A 61 2.00 -6.44 -8.15
CA LEU A 61 1.01 -6.54 -7.09
C LEU A 61 -0.37 -6.04 -7.49
N ALA A 62 -0.44 -4.88 -8.15
CA ALA A 62 -1.70 -4.37 -8.67
C ALA A 62 -2.32 -5.38 -9.68
N ALA A 63 -1.50 -5.95 -10.57
CA ALA A 63 -1.94 -6.94 -11.54
C ALA A 63 -2.42 -8.24 -10.89
N SER A 64 -1.69 -8.77 -9.90
CA SER A 64 -2.10 -9.98 -9.17
C SER A 64 -3.36 -9.78 -8.34
N ASN A 65 -3.58 -8.59 -7.78
CA ASN A 65 -4.85 -8.22 -7.14
C ASN A 65 -6.03 -8.29 -8.13
N ILE A 66 -5.87 -7.68 -9.31
CA ILE A 66 -6.90 -7.67 -10.36
C ILE A 66 -7.19 -9.10 -10.83
N LEU A 67 -6.15 -9.92 -11.01
CA LEU A 67 -6.30 -11.32 -11.42
C LEU A 67 -7.00 -12.17 -10.34
N SER A 68 -6.71 -11.93 -9.06
CA SER A 68 -7.38 -12.60 -7.95
C SER A 68 -8.89 -12.34 -7.95
N ILE A 69 -9.29 -11.09 -8.21
CA ILE A 69 -10.71 -10.71 -8.34
C ILE A 69 -11.33 -11.40 -9.56
N ARG A 70 -10.65 -11.37 -10.72
CA ARG A 70 -11.15 -11.98 -11.97
C ARG A 70 -11.37 -13.48 -11.84
N ASN A 71 -10.46 -14.20 -11.19
CA ASN A 71 -10.57 -15.65 -10.98
C ASN A 71 -11.64 -15.99 -9.93
N GLY A 72 -11.95 -15.08 -9.00
CA GLY A 72 -13.04 -15.21 -8.01
C GLY A 72 -14.44 -14.90 -8.56
N LYS A 73 -14.56 -14.37 -9.80
CA LYS A 73 -15.84 -13.93 -10.39
C LYS A 73 -16.76 -15.06 -10.87
N ASN A 74 -16.38 -16.33 -10.77
CA ASN A 74 -17.14 -17.38 -11.46
C ASN A 74 -18.46 -17.87 -10.84
N LYS A 75 -19.01 -17.20 -9.81
CA LYS A 75 -20.38 -17.52 -9.30
C LYS A 75 -21.08 -16.28 -8.74
N HIS A 76 -21.99 -15.73 -9.55
CA HIS A 76 -23.06 -14.77 -9.24
C HIS A 76 -22.71 -13.50 -8.45
N ALA A 77 -22.90 -12.35 -9.10
CA ALA A 77 -23.06 -11.05 -8.48
C ALA A 77 -24.06 -10.25 -9.31
N SER A 78 -25.34 -10.63 -9.19
CA SER A 78 -26.48 -9.84 -9.64
C SER A 78 -27.28 -9.50 -8.39
N GLY A 79 -27.06 -8.30 -7.92
CA GLY A 79 -27.69 -7.69 -6.74
C GLY A 79 -27.18 -6.27 -6.71
N GLU A 80 -27.95 -5.35 -7.31
CA GLU A 80 -27.69 -3.93 -7.23
C GLU A 80 -27.67 -3.51 -5.74
N PRO A 81 -26.68 -2.72 -5.28
CA PRO A 81 -26.74 -2.16 -3.95
C PRO A 81 -27.87 -1.12 -3.91
N ASP A 82 -28.95 -1.44 -3.21
CA ASP A 82 -30.15 -0.59 -3.03
C ASP A 82 -29.95 0.51 -1.97
N GLU A 83 -28.74 0.64 -1.42
CA GLU A 83 -28.42 1.66 -0.42
C GLU A 83 -27.58 2.78 -1.05
N PRO A 84 -28.07 4.03 -1.08
CA PRO A 84 -27.29 5.15 -1.58
C PRO A 84 -26.07 5.32 -0.67
N ILE A 85 -24.89 4.96 -1.19
CA ILE A 85 -23.61 5.26 -0.55
C ILE A 85 -23.55 6.78 -0.43
N GLY A 86 -23.72 7.30 0.79
CA GLY A 86 -23.59 8.72 1.08
C GLY A 86 -22.18 9.19 0.70
N ILE A 87 -22.02 9.72 -0.51
CA ILE A 87 -20.77 10.29 -0.98
C ILE A 87 -20.58 11.59 -0.19
N GLN A 88 -19.78 11.52 0.88
CA GLN A 88 -19.27 12.74 1.52
C GLN A 88 -18.46 13.53 0.48
N SER A 89 -18.62 14.86 0.54
CA SER A 89 -18.07 15.84 -0.40
C SER A 89 -16.72 15.45 -1.02
N PRO A 90 -16.55 15.57 -2.36
CA PRO A 90 -15.29 15.24 -3.05
C PRO A 90 -14.11 16.13 -2.61
N PHE A 91 -14.37 17.24 -1.91
CA PHE A 91 -13.36 18.12 -1.31
C PHE A 91 -13.09 17.73 0.14
N ALA A 92 -12.37 16.63 0.33
CA ALA A 92 -11.98 16.16 1.66
C ALA A 92 -10.76 16.94 2.22
N LEU A 93 -10.99 18.21 2.60
CA LEU A 93 -9.97 19.10 3.18
C LEU A 93 -9.32 18.52 4.44
N VAL A 94 -10.11 17.97 5.36
CA VAL A 94 -9.59 17.41 6.63
C VAL A 94 -8.63 16.24 6.37
N PRO A 95 -8.97 15.22 5.56
CA PRO A 95 -8.00 14.19 5.17
C PRO A 95 -6.74 14.71 4.46
N ALA A 96 -6.85 15.78 3.66
CA ALA A 96 -5.70 16.40 3.01
C ALA A 96 -4.76 17.04 4.04
N PHE A 97 -5.30 17.80 5.01
CA PHE A 97 -4.51 18.35 6.11
C PHE A 97 -3.83 17.26 6.95
N LYS A 98 -4.55 16.18 7.29
CA LYS A 98 -3.95 15.04 8.03
C LYS A 98 -2.81 14.39 7.25
N PHE A 99 -2.95 14.26 5.93
CA PHE A 99 -1.89 13.74 5.08
C PHE A 99 -0.69 14.69 5.05
N ALA A 100 -0.89 15.98 4.80
CA ALA A 100 0.18 16.97 4.73
C ALA A 100 0.95 17.08 6.06
N PHE A 101 0.23 17.06 7.18
CA PHE A 101 0.81 17.05 8.52
C PHE A 101 1.64 15.79 8.78
N GLY A 102 1.08 14.61 8.49
CA GLY A 102 1.78 13.34 8.63
C GLY A 102 3.02 13.25 7.74
N PHE A 103 2.92 13.69 6.48
CA PHE A 103 4.05 13.80 5.55
C PHE A 103 5.13 14.74 6.11
N THR A 104 4.76 15.92 6.60
CA THR A 104 5.72 16.91 7.11
C THR A 104 6.50 16.36 8.31
N ILE A 105 5.79 15.82 9.30
CA ILE A 105 6.41 15.21 10.48
C ILE A 105 7.31 14.05 10.07
N LEU A 106 6.79 13.15 9.23
CA LEU A 106 7.54 11.97 8.85
C LEU A 106 8.78 12.34 8.02
N SER A 107 8.71 13.35 7.16
CA SER A 107 9.87 13.86 6.42
C SER A 107 10.94 14.42 7.34
N LEU A 108 10.54 15.16 8.38
CA LEU A 108 11.48 15.69 9.39
C LEU A 108 12.13 14.55 10.18
N VAL A 109 11.33 13.61 10.69
CA VAL A 109 11.82 12.42 11.41
C VAL A 109 12.74 11.60 10.50
N ALA A 110 12.38 11.45 9.23
CA ALA A 110 13.13 10.67 8.28
C ALA A 110 14.51 11.29 7.99
N ARG A 111 14.57 12.61 7.86
CA ARG A 111 15.85 13.33 7.72
C ARG A 111 16.70 13.17 8.98
N PHE A 112 16.10 13.38 10.15
CA PHE A 112 16.79 13.21 11.43
C PHE A 112 17.34 11.79 11.64
N VAL A 113 16.56 10.77 11.29
CA VAL A 113 16.96 9.35 11.37
C VAL A 113 18.10 9.07 10.41
N TYR A 114 18.04 9.59 9.18
CA TYR A 114 19.13 9.46 8.21
C TYR A 114 20.42 10.10 8.74
N ASP A 115 20.35 11.34 9.21
CA ASP A 115 21.53 12.06 9.72
C ASP A 115 22.14 11.36 10.96
N SER A 116 21.33 10.66 11.76
CA SER A 116 21.77 9.99 13.00
C SER A 116 22.24 8.54 12.81
N THR A 117 21.61 7.78 11.91
CA THR A 117 21.77 6.31 11.80
C THR A 117 22.07 5.83 10.38
N GLY A 118 22.19 6.77 9.43
CA GLY A 118 22.40 6.47 8.02
C GLY A 118 21.21 5.76 7.35
N THR A 119 21.49 5.03 6.28
CA THR A 119 20.48 4.35 5.46
C THR A 119 19.73 3.26 6.22
N ALA A 120 20.36 2.62 7.22
CA ALA A 120 19.76 1.52 7.98
C ALA A 120 18.51 1.97 8.75
N GLY A 121 18.55 3.13 9.41
CA GLY A 121 17.39 3.63 10.16
C GLY A 121 16.25 4.09 9.25
N VAL A 122 16.54 4.49 8.02
CA VAL A 122 15.52 4.90 7.06
C VAL A 122 14.54 3.76 6.77
N TYR A 123 15.02 2.50 6.72
CA TYR A 123 14.13 1.35 6.55
C TYR A 123 13.12 1.18 7.68
N ALA A 124 13.47 1.55 8.92
CA ALA A 124 12.56 1.46 10.06
C ALA A 124 11.32 2.37 9.89
N LEU A 125 11.44 3.44 9.10
CA LEU A 125 10.35 4.36 8.80
C LEU A 125 9.24 3.72 7.96
N ALA A 126 9.51 2.57 7.32
CA ALA A 126 8.48 1.77 6.67
C ALA A 126 7.35 1.37 7.63
N LEU A 127 7.63 1.26 8.94
CA LEU A 127 6.62 1.03 9.98
C LEU A 127 5.53 2.11 10.01
N GLY A 128 5.84 3.33 9.56
CA GLY A 128 4.84 4.39 9.35
C GLY A 128 3.74 4.00 8.35
N GLY A 129 3.97 2.96 7.54
CA GLY A 129 2.98 2.35 6.65
C GLY A 129 1.78 1.76 7.38
N LEU A 130 1.90 1.43 8.67
CA LEU A 130 0.75 1.04 9.51
C LEU A 130 -0.29 2.15 9.61
N ILE A 131 0.16 3.41 9.54
CA ILE A 131 -0.68 4.60 9.63
C ILE A 131 -1.03 5.09 8.22
N SER A 132 -0.03 5.26 7.36
CA SER A 132 -0.20 5.76 6.00
C SER A 132 1.00 5.42 5.12
N SER A 133 0.85 4.42 4.25
CA SER A 133 1.87 4.10 3.24
C SER A 133 2.22 5.30 2.37
N ALA A 134 1.21 6.11 2.03
CA ALA A 134 1.38 7.26 1.17
C ALA A 134 2.21 8.38 1.81
N ALA A 135 2.07 8.57 3.12
CA ALA A 135 2.88 9.56 3.83
C ALA A 135 4.35 9.11 3.82
N VAL A 136 4.60 7.82 4.08
CA VAL A 136 5.95 7.25 3.95
C VAL A 136 6.49 7.42 2.54
N THR A 137 5.72 7.06 1.51
CA THR A 137 6.16 7.19 0.12
C THR A 137 6.51 8.63 -0.25
N ALA A 138 5.68 9.59 0.12
CA ALA A 138 5.96 11.00 -0.12
C ALA A 138 7.24 11.44 0.62
N SER A 139 7.38 11.11 1.91
CA SER A 139 8.53 11.49 2.73
C SER A 139 9.85 10.90 2.21
N MET A 140 9.82 9.62 1.81
CA MET A 140 10.97 8.95 1.23
C MET A 140 11.37 9.56 -0.10
N ALA A 141 10.39 9.83 -0.97
CA ALA A 141 10.65 10.51 -2.24
C ALA A 141 11.21 11.92 -2.04
N ALA A 142 10.73 12.66 -1.04
CA ALA A 142 11.21 14.01 -0.74
C ALA A 142 12.66 14.02 -0.22
N ILE A 143 13.06 13.01 0.55
CA ILE A 143 14.45 12.88 1.00
C ILE A 143 15.37 12.47 -0.15
N ALA A 144 14.92 11.58 -1.03
CA ALA A 144 15.69 11.20 -2.22
C ALA A 144 15.89 12.37 -3.21
N LEU A 145 14.99 13.35 -3.23
CA LEU A 145 15.21 14.61 -3.97
C LEU A 145 16.36 15.43 -3.39
N SER A 146 16.52 15.40 -2.07
CA SER A 146 17.57 16.15 -1.37
C SER A 146 18.93 15.46 -1.45
N ASP A 147 18.94 14.13 -1.51
CA ASP A 147 20.13 13.31 -1.67
C ASP A 147 19.83 12.10 -2.57
N LEU A 148 20.36 12.15 -3.79
CA LEU A 148 20.18 11.11 -4.80
C LEU A 148 20.76 9.75 -4.38
N SER A 149 21.73 9.71 -3.46
CA SER A 149 22.27 8.45 -2.93
C SER A 149 21.20 7.64 -2.18
N LEU A 150 20.15 8.31 -1.69
CA LEU A 150 19.03 7.68 -0.99
C LEU A 150 17.92 7.18 -1.90
N THR A 151 17.99 7.39 -3.21
CA THR A 151 16.91 7.01 -4.15
C THR A 151 16.52 5.53 -4.02
N VAL A 152 17.50 4.63 -3.92
CA VAL A 152 17.26 3.19 -3.75
C VAL A 152 16.64 2.89 -2.39
N THR A 153 17.21 3.41 -1.30
CA THR A 153 16.70 3.23 0.06
C THR A 153 15.28 3.77 0.22
N ALA A 154 14.98 4.92 -0.37
CA ALA A 154 13.67 5.55 -0.39
C ALA A 154 12.63 4.71 -1.13
N ALA A 155 12.99 4.18 -2.31
CA ALA A 155 12.12 3.29 -3.07
C ALA A 155 11.83 2.00 -2.30
N LEU A 156 12.87 1.36 -1.75
CA LEU A 156 12.73 0.13 -0.97
C LEU A 156 11.86 0.35 0.28
N THR A 157 12.10 1.44 1.02
CA THR A 157 11.32 1.80 2.22
C THR A 157 9.85 2.07 1.86
N SER A 158 9.59 2.69 0.70
CA SER A 158 8.23 2.94 0.21
C SER A 158 7.49 1.65 -0.15
N VAL A 159 8.18 0.67 -0.76
CA VAL A 159 7.60 -0.66 -1.03
C VAL A 159 7.31 -1.40 0.27
N LEU A 160 8.25 -1.39 1.22
CA LEU A 160 8.05 -2.00 2.55
C LEU A 160 6.85 -1.38 3.27
N ALA A 161 6.69 -0.06 3.23
CA ALA A 161 5.53 0.62 3.81
C ALA A 161 4.20 0.16 3.17
N GLY A 162 4.20 -0.09 1.85
CA GLY A 162 3.05 -0.69 1.16
C GLY A 162 2.73 -2.09 1.66
N ILE A 163 3.74 -2.96 1.80
CA ILE A 163 3.60 -4.32 2.33
C ILE A 163 3.05 -4.30 3.76
N ILE A 164 3.61 -3.44 4.61
CA ILE A 164 3.17 -3.26 6.01
C ILE A 164 1.72 -2.78 6.06
N SER A 165 1.33 -1.84 5.21
CA SER A 165 -0.06 -1.38 5.11
C SER A 165 -1.02 -2.49 4.64
N THR A 166 -0.61 -3.31 3.66
CA THR A 166 -1.38 -4.49 3.25
C THR A 166 -1.50 -5.50 4.38
N ALA A 167 -0.45 -5.72 5.17
CA ALA A 167 -0.51 -6.56 6.36
C ALA A 167 -1.46 -6.03 7.42
N ASN A 168 -1.45 -4.71 7.67
CA ASN A 168 -2.35 -4.06 8.61
C ASN A 168 -3.83 -4.30 8.26
N LYS A 169 -4.17 -4.29 6.96
CA LYS A 169 -5.54 -4.58 6.50
C LYS A 169 -6.02 -5.99 6.88
N MET A 170 -5.14 -6.99 6.91
CA MET A 170 -5.50 -8.33 7.40
C MET A 170 -5.97 -8.29 8.87
N VAL A 171 -5.26 -7.52 9.69
CA VAL A 171 -5.61 -7.30 11.11
C VAL A 171 -6.95 -6.56 11.21
N LEU A 172 -7.13 -5.47 10.45
CA LEU A 172 -8.37 -4.69 10.45
C LEU A 172 -9.59 -5.53 10.06
N VAL A 173 -9.49 -6.34 9.01
CA VAL A 173 -10.59 -7.24 8.59
C VAL A 173 -10.88 -8.29 9.66
N ARG A 174 -9.84 -8.81 10.32
CA ARG A 174 -10.00 -9.79 11.40
C ARG A 174 -10.74 -9.22 12.61
N MET A 175 -10.55 -7.93 12.91
CA MET A 175 -11.19 -7.22 14.02
C MET A 175 -12.61 -6.76 13.67
N ALA A 176 -12.80 -6.17 12.49
CA ALA A 176 -14.05 -5.53 12.10
C ALA A 176 -15.03 -6.47 11.37
N GLY A 177 -14.55 -7.54 10.72
CA GLY A 177 -15.32 -8.43 9.86
C GLY A 177 -15.60 -9.83 10.42
N PRO A 178 -16.43 -10.62 9.72
CA PRO A 178 -16.68 -12.01 10.09
C PRO A 178 -15.47 -12.91 9.76
N LEU A 179 -15.32 -14.02 10.49
CA LEU A 179 -14.21 -14.97 10.33
C LEU A 179 -14.08 -15.52 8.90
N ALA A 180 -15.21 -15.73 8.21
CA ALA A 180 -15.22 -16.21 6.83
C ALA A 180 -14.57 -15.19 5.87
N LEU A 181 -14.92 -13.90 6.00
CA LEU A 181 -14.31 -12.83 5.22
C LEU A 181 -12.82 -12.71 5.53
N SER A 182 -12.43 -12.73 6.82
CA SER A 182 -11.03 -12.63 7.22
C SER A 182 -10.18 -13.78 6.64
N ARG A 183 -10.68 -15.01 6.60
CA ARG A 183 -9.98 -16.13 5.95
C ARG A 183 -9.78 -15.89 4.46
N CYS A 184 -10.81 -15.42 3.75
CA CYS A 184 -10.72 -15.10 2.32
C CYS A 184 -9.73 -13.97 2.04
N VAL A 185 -9.81 -12.86 2.79
CA VAL A 185 -8.89 -11.72 2.64
C VAL A 185 -7.47 -12.14 2.99
N ASN A 186 -7.25 -12.81 4.12
CA ASN A 186 -5.92 -13.23 4.54
C ASN A 186 -5.27 -14.16 3.51
N ARG A 187 -6.00 -15.12 2.94
CA ARG A 187 -5.44 -15.98 1.88
C ARG A 187 -4.97 -15.18 0.68
N THR A 188 -5.80 -14.23 0.21
CA THR A 188 -5.43 -13.34 -0.90
C THR A 188 -4.23 -12.47 -0.53
N PHE A 189 -4.22 -11.86 0.65
CA PHE A 189 -3.19 -10.91 1.07
C PHE A 189 -1.87 -11.60 1.40
N VAL A 190 -1.89 -12.81 1.97
CA VAL A 190 -0.69 -13.64 2.13
C VAL A 190 -0.09 -14.00 0.79
N SER A 191 -0.88 -14.45 -0.20
CA SER A 191 -0.34 -14.75 -1.53
C SER A 191 0.28 -13.49 -2.17
N LEU A 192 -0.35 -12.33 -1.98
CA LEU A 192 0.16 -11.07 -2.49
C LEU A 192 1.44 -10.63 -1.79
N ILE A 193 1.53 -10.76 -0.47
CA ILE A 193 2.74 -10.42 0.29
C ILE A 193 3.88 -11.36 -0.12
N LEU A 194 3.64 -12.65 -0.31
CA LEU A 194 4.66 -13.59 -0.78
C LEU A 194 5.16 -13.20 -2.18
N VAL A 195 4.25 -12.92 -3.12
CA VAL A 195 4.63 -12.40 -4.45
C VAL A 195 5.39 -11.07 -4.32
N SER A 196 4.98 -10.18 -3.41
CA SER A 196 5.66 -8.91 -3.14
C SER A 196 7.10 -9.15 -2.72
N ILE A 197 7.32 -10.03 -1.75
CA ILE A 197 8.62 -10.34 -1.19
C ILE A 197 9.52 -10.99 -2.24
N VAL A 198 9.00 -11.93 -3.04
CA VAL A 198 9.77 -12.59 -4.12
C VAL A 198 10.19 -11.58 -5.18
N VAL A 199 9.25 -10.75 -5.67
CA VAL A 199 9.56 -9.73 -6.68
C VAL A 199 10.50 -8.67 -6.11
N PHE A 200 10.27 -8.25 -4.87
CA PHE A 200 11.13 -7.31 -4.16
C PHE A 200 12.54 -7.86 -3.96
N ALA A 201 12.68 -9.12 -3.53
CA ALA A 201 13.97 -9.77 -3.36
C ALA A 201 14.70 -9.92 -4.70
N ALA A 202 14.00 -10.38 -5.74
CA ALA A 202 14.58 -10.48 -7.09
C ALA A 202 15.02 -9.11 -7.62
N TRP A 203 14.21 -8.07 -7.41
CA TRP A 203 14.53 -6.70 -7.82
C TRP A 203 15.68 -6.12 -7.00
N ALA A 204 15.69 -6.33 -5.68
CA ALA A 204 16.76 -5.88 -4.80
C ALA A 204 18.08 -6.57 -5.18
N VAL A 205 18.07 -7.88 -5.44
CA VAL A 205 19.26 -8.61 -5.93
C VAL A 205 19.72 -8.07 -7.27
N TYR A 206 18.81 -7.78 -8.21
CA TYR A 206 19.16 -7.20 -9.51
C TYR A 206 19.83 -5.82 -9.37
N ASN A 207 19.36 -4.98 -8.45
CA ASN A 207 19.90 -3.62 -8.26
C ASN A 207 21.11 -3.56 -7.31
N THR A 208 21.32 -4.57 -6.47
CA THR A 208 22.47 -4.67 -5.54
C THR A 208 23.59 -5.56 -6.07
N ALA A 209 23.34 -6.35 -7.11
CA ALA A 209 24.39 -7.05 -7.84
C ALA A 209 25.35 -6.02 -8.45
N PRO A 210 26.62 -5.96 -8.03
CA PRO A 210 27.57 -5.02 -8.60
C PRO A 210 27.70 -5.33 -10.10
N MET A 211 27.87 -4.29 -10.92
CA MET A 211 28.40 -4.43 -12.27
C MET A 211 29.59 -5.39 -12.26
N ARG A 212 29.33 -6.65 -12.59
CA ARG A 212 30.36 -7.64 -12.88
C ARG A 212 30.01 -8.20 -14.24
N LEU A 213 30.92 -7.88 -15.16
CA LEU A 213 31.12 -8.49 -16.47
C LEU A 213 30.24 -7.92 -17.59
N LEU A 214 30.63 -6.75 -18.09
CA LEU A 214 30.76 -6.62 -19.54
C LEU A 214 32.21 -6.97 -19.89
N PRO A 215 32.47 -7.98 -20.76
CA PRO A 215 33.75 -8.10 -21.44
C PRO A 215 33.95 -6.96 -22.45
#